data_AF-A0A7C3BYM5-F1
#
_entry.id   AF-A0A7C3BYM5-F1
#
_cell.length_a   1.000
_cell.length_b   1.000
_cell.length_c   1.000
_cell.angle_alpha   90.00
_cell.angle_beta   90.00
_cell.angle_gamma   90.00
#
_symmetry.space_group_name_H-M   'P 1'
#
loop_
_entity.id
_entity.type
_entity.pdbx_description
1 polymer ?
#
loop_
_entity_poly.entity_id
_entity_poly.type
_entity_poly.pdbx_seq_one_letter_code
_entity_poly.pdbx_strand_id
1 'polypeptide(L)'
;MVNNSVSRYKIQTIIRISSLILLLMSITSCKDRVEEADLLTDTNSENRYIPFTELGNASLYWNTTWLDHSSTLYDEITAITKNYFKTHEYVFCEFDCNDMAVDFWKLLVDRDIISLIVVGNLEKSHETFLECNHTWLTVYSGEGAAAVIDIARGKVFIWEDVRKTPQLGQYWEGFVYQNPLYLLDDFRERW
;
A
#
# COMPACT_ATOMS: atom_id res chain seq x y z
N MET A 1 29.63 -32.40 -53.60
CA MET A 1 28.49 -31.65 -53.03
C MET A 1 27.75 -32.58 -52.09
N VAL A 2 27.97 -32.46 -50.77
CA VAL A 2 27.30 -33.28 -49.75
C VAL A 2 26.87 -32.36 -48.60
N ASN A 3 25.64 -32.59 -48.17
CA ASN A 3 24.80 -31.79 -47.28
C ASN A 3 25.42 -31.42 -45.92
N ASN A 4 25.38 -30.13 -45.58
CA ASN A 4 25.74 -29.58 -44.27
C ASN A 4 24.58 -28.81 -43.58
N SER A 5 23.32 -29.13 -43.90
CA SER A 5 22.14 -28.37 -43.42
C SER A 5 21.49 -28.92 -42.14
N VAL A 6 21.87 -30.11 -41.65
CA VAL A 6 21.14 -30.79 -40.56
C VAL A 6 21.56 -30.34 -39.15
N SER A 7 22.69 -29.65 -39.01
CA SER A 7 23.27 -29.32 -37.69
C SER A 7 22.67 -28.07 -37.01
N ARG A 8 22.16 -27.10 -37.78
CA ARG A 8 21.74 -25.80 -37.20
C ARG A 8 20.38 -25.83 -36.49
N TYR A 9 19.47 -26.73 -36.88
CA TYR A 9 18.15 -26.82 -36.26
C TYR A 9 18.19 -27.41 -34.84
N LYS A 10 19.15 -28.28 -34.51
CA LYS A 10 19.24 -28.89 -33.18
C LYS A 10 19.74 -27.92 -32.10
N ILE A 11 20.56 -26.94 -32.46
CA ILE A 11 21.14 -25.98 -31.49
C ILE A 11 20.12 -24.90 -31.10
N GLN A 12 19.26 -24.47 -32.03
CA GLN A 12 18.24 -23.45 -31.74
C GLN A 12 17.12 -23.96 -30.83
N THR A 13 16.80 -25.25 -30.87
CA THR A 13 15.79 -25.86 -29.99
C THR A 13 16.28 -25.97 -28.53
N ILE A 14 17.58 -26.22 -28.31
CA ILE A 14 18.14 -26.37 -26.95
C ILE A 14 18.13 -25.03 -26.20
N ILE A 15 18.44 -23.91 -26.88
CA ILE A 15 18.44 -22.58 -26.25
C ILE A 15 17.03 -22.16 -25.78
N ARG A 16 15.97 -22.52 -26.53
CA ARG A 16 14.60 -22.18 -26.15
C ARG A 16 14.07 -22.97 -24.96
N ILE A 17 14.51 -24.20 -24.77
CA ILE A 17 14.09 -25.03 -23.62
C ILE A 17 14.76 -24.52 -22.32
N SER A 18 16.02 -24.09 -22.39
CA SER A 18 16.72 -23.55 -21.22
C SER A 18 16.11 -22.25 -20.68
N SER A 19 15.64 -21.35 -21.56
CA SER A 19 14.94 -20.13 -21.13
C SER A 19 13.58 -20.40 -20.50
N LEU A 20 12.89 -21.49 -20.90
CA LEU A 20 11.60 -21.86 -20.32
C LEU A 20 11.75 -22.48 -18.93
N ILE A 21 12.83 -23.24 -18.69
CA ILE A 21 13.12 -23.85 -17.39
C ILE A 21 13.54 -22.78 -16.36
N LEU A 22 14.31 -21.77 -16.77
CA LEU A 22 14.64 -20.63 -15.89
C LEU A 22 13.40 -19.79 -15.54
N LEU A 23 12.45 -19.63 -16.46
CA LEU A 23 11.19 -18.92 -16.17
C LEU A 23 10.29 -19.71 -15.19
N LEU A 24 10.29 -21.05 -15.26
CA LEU A 24 9.54 -21.91 -14.34
C LEU A 24 10.14 -21.97 -12.92
N MET A 25 11.46 -21.80 -12.78
CA MET A 25 12.10 -21.72 -11.46
C MET A 25 11.87 -20.36 -10.77
N SER A 26 11.62 -19.29 -11.52
CA SER A 26 11.21 -18.00 -10.92
C SER A 26 9.78 -18.01 -10.37
N ILE A 27 8.90 -18.88 -10.87
CA ILE A 27 7.49 -18.95 -10.44
C ILE A 27 7.32 -19.87 -9.22
N THR A 28 8.30 -20.73 -8.92
CA THR A 28 8.27 -21.62 -7.74
C THR A 28 8.92 -21.00 -6.49
N SER A 29 9.54 -19.82 -6.60
CA SER A 29 10.15 -19.12 -5.45
C SER A 29 9.23 -18.11 -4.73
N CYS A 30 7.94 -18.04 -5.09
CA CYS A 30 6.96 -17.21 -4.36
C CYS A 30 5.96 -18.02 -3.54
N LYS A 31 6.17 -19.34 -3.35
CA LYS A 31 5.13 -20.22 -2.78
C LYS A 31 5.32 -20.62 -1.31
N ASP A 32 6.22 -19.97 -0.57
CA ASP A 32 6.43 -20.26 0.87
C ASP A 32 6.65 -18.99 1.74
N ARG A 33 5.86 -17.94 1.51
CA ARG A 33 5.62 -16.88 2.52
C ARG A 33 4.18 -16.38 2.46
N VAL A 34 3.25 -17.29 2.73
CA VAL A 34 2.08 -16.89 3.51
C VAL A 34 2.37 -17.39 4.92
N GLU A 35 3.37 -16.78 5.56
CA GLU A 35 3.20 -16.56 6.99
C GLU A 35 2.02 -15.59 7.04
N GLU A 36 0.84 -16.18 7.22
CA GLU A 36 -0.31 -15.53 7.78
C GLU A 36 0.24 -14.64 8.88
N ALA A 37 0.33 -13.34 8.60
CA ALA A 37 0.68 -12.36 9.60
C ALA A 37 -0.42 -12.55 10.64
N ASP A 38 -0.08 -13.30 11.69
CA ASP A 38 -0.85 -13.51 12.90
C ASP A 38 -0.82 -12.15 13.62
N LEU A 39 -1.45 -11.19 12.96
CA LEU A 39 -1.41 -9.78 13.23
C LEU A 39 -2.44 -9.58 14.32
N LEU A 40 -1.98 -9.87 15.55
CA LEU A 40 -2.52 -9.43 16.83
C LEU A 40 -4.04 -9.27 16.79
N THR A 41 -4.76 -10.39 16.73
CA THR A 41 -6.19 -10.43 17.00
C THR A 41 -6.41 -10.24 18.50
N ASP A 42 -6.20 -9.01 19.00
CA ASP A 42 -6.74 -8.60 20.29
C ASP A 42 -8.26 -8.48 20.15
N THR A 43 -8.91 -9.63 20.30
CA THR A 43 -10.36 -9.82 20.17
C THR A 43 -11.18 -9.11 21.26
N ASN A 44 -10.54 -8.35 22.16
CA ASN A 44 -11.20 -7.61 23.24
C ASN A 44 -11.10 -6.09 23.15
N SER A 45 -10.45 -5.53 22.12
CA SER A 45 -10.53 -4.08 21.89
C SER A 45 -11.86 -3.76 21.19
N GLU A 46 -12.83 -3.24 21.94
CA GLU A 46 -14.07 -2.68 21.36
C GLU A 46 -13.79 -1.57 20.33
N ASN A 47 -12.59 -0.98 20.35
CA ASN A 47 -12.15 -0.02 19.34
C ASN A 47 -11.40 -0.73 18.20
N ARG A 48 -12.05 -0.78 17.04
CA ARG A 48 -11.51 -1.30 15.76
C ARG A 48 -10.54 -0.33 15.06
N TYR A 49 -10.37 0.87 15.59
CA TYR A 49 -9.48 1.90 15.07
C TYR A 49 -8.54 2.43 16.17
N ILE A 50 -7.40 2.97 15.75
CA ILE A 50 -6.40 3.61 16.61
C ILE A 50 -6.59 5.12 16.56
N PRO A 51 -6.71 5.81 17.70
CA PRO A 51 -6.61 7.26 17.75
C PRO A 51 -5.26 7.73 17.22
N PHE A 52 -5.24 8.71 16.31
CA PHE A 52 -4.00 9.21 15.70
C PHE A 52 -2.94 9.64 16.75
N THR A 53 -3.37 10.13 17.92
CA THR A 53 -2.52 10.48 19.06
C THR A 53 -1.69 9.33 19.62
N GLU A 54 -2.10 8.09 19.40
CA GLU A 54 -1.41 6.89 19.89
C GLU A 54 -0.32 6.41 18.91
N LEU A 55 -0.31 6.91 17.66
CA LEU A 55 0.64 6.47 16.63
C LEU A 55 2.09 6.94 16.88
N GLY A 56 2.26 8.06 17.59
CA GLY A 56 3.58 8.65 17.84
C GLY A 56 4.56 7.76 18.61
N ASN A 57 4.05 6.78 19.37
CA ASN A 57 4.86 5.80 20.12
C ASN A 57 4.77 4.38 19.55
N ALA A 58 4.04 4.18 18.45
CA ALA A 58 3.72 2.87 17.94
C ALA A 58 4.75 2.41 16.89
N SER A 59 5.97 2.14 17.36
CA SER A 59 7.09 1.68 16.52
C SER A 59 6.78 0.42 15.71
N LEU A 60 5.77 -0.35 16.10
CA LEU A 60 5.31 -1.53 15.37
C LEU A 60 4.69 -1.21 14.01
N TYR A 61 4.25 0.04 13.77
CA TYR A 61 3.77 0.51 12.46
C TYR A 61 4.85 1.21 11.63
N TRP A 62 6.09 1.23 12.10
CA TRP A 62 7.17 1.94 11.44
C TRP A 62 7.92 1.01 10.50
N ASN A 63 8.28 1.53 9.33
CA ASN A 63 9.06 0.80 8.34
C ASN A 63 10.55 0.77 8.73
N THR A 64 10.87 0.06 9.83
CA THR A 64 12.24 0.02 10.39
C THR A 64 13.24 -0.69 9.49
N THR A 65 12.80 -1.51 8.54
CA THR A 65 13.63 -2.07 7.47
C THR A 65 14.19 -1.00 6.53
N TRP A 66 13.56 0.18 6.51
CA TRP A 66 13.95 1.35 5.72
C TRP A 66 14.66 2.42 6.56
N LEU A 67 15.13 2.09 7.76
CA LEU A 67 15.92 3.02 8.58
C LEU A 67 17.13 3.53 7.80
N ASP A 68 17.41 4.83 7.91
CA ASP A 68 18.41 5.60 7.14
C ASP A 68 18.12 5.71 5.64
N HIS A 69 16.95 5.24 5.18
CA HIS A 69 16.53 5.23 3.78
C HIS A 69 15.12 5.81 3.57
N SER A 70 14.62 6.64 4.50
CA SER A 70 13.35 7.38 4.39
C SER A 70 13.07 7.98 3.02
N SER A 71 14.05 8.65 2.40
CA SER A 71 13.87 9.28 1.09
C SER A 71 13.56 8.25 0.01
N THR A 72 14.26 7.11 0.02
CA THR A 72 14.05 6.03 -0.95
C THR A 72 12.70 5.35 -0.73
N LEU A 73 12.25 5.19 0.51
CA LEU A 73 10.91 4.71 0.82
C LEU A 73 9.84 5.60 0.19
N TYR A 74 9.96 6.92 0.32
CA TYR A 74 8.99 7.86 -0.25
C TYR A 74 9.04 7.93 -1.78
N ASP A 75 10.23 7.81 -2.38
CA ASP A 75 10.37 7.70 -3.82
C ASP A 75 9.68 6.43 -4.37
N GLU A 76 9.87 5.29 -3.69
CA GLU A 76 9.24 4.01 -4.04
C GLU A 76 7.71 4.11 -3.91
N ILE A 77 7.19 4.60 -2.79
CA ILE A 77 5.75 4.81 -2.58
C ILE A 77 5.17 5.75 -3.64
N THR A 78 5.88 6.83 -3.97
CA THR A 78 5.46 7.77 -5.02
C THR A 78 5.40 7.09 -6.39
N ALA A 79 6.37 6.23 -6.71
CA ALA A 79 6.40 5.48 -7.96
C ALA A 79 5.24 4.48 -8.04
N ILE A 80 5.01 3.70 -6.98
CA ILE A 80 3.90 2.74 -6.89
C ILE A 80 2.55 3.46 -7.01
N THR A 81 2.36 4.56 -6.27
CA THR A 81 1.13 5.38 -6.29
C THR A 81 0.83 5.89 -7.71
N LYS A 82 1.85 6.46 -8.38
CA LYS A 82 1.70 6.95 -9.76
C LYS A 82 1.39 5.83 -10.75
N ASN A 83 1.93 4.64 -10.55
CA ASN A 83 1.65 3.51 -11.42
C ASN A 83 0.22 3.00 -11.19
N TYR A 84 -0.17 2.80 -9.93
CA TYR A 84 -1.50 2.33 -9.57
C TYR A 84 -2.60 3.25 -10.09
N PHE A 85 -2.46 4.57 -9.86
CA PHE A 85 -3.42 5.56 -10.32
C PHE A 85 -3.57 5.62 -11.85
N LYS A 86 -2.56 5.16 -12.61
CA LYS A 86 -2.66 5.06 -14.07
C LYS A 86 -3.41 3.80 -14.54
N THR A 87 -3.43 2.75 -13.73
CA THR A 87 -3.97 1.44 -14.11
C THR A 87 -5.31 1.13 -13.44
N HIS A 88 -5.71 1.90 -12.44
CA HIS A 88 -6.99 1.76 -11.73
C HIS A 88 -7.77 3.06 -11.87
N GLU A 89 -9.04 2.94 -12.26
CA GLU A 89 -9.95 4.06 -12.43
C GLU A 89 -10.87 4.14 -11.22
N TYR A 90 -11.00 5.34 -10.66
CA TYR A 90 -12.02 5.61 -9.64
C TYR A 90 -13.40 5.56 -10.30
N VAL A 91 -14.29 4.72 -9.76
CA VAL A 91 -15.67 4.62 -10.23
C VAL A 91 -16.59 4.88 -9.04
N PHE A 92 -17.30 6.01 -9.08
CA PHE A 92 -18.19 6.42 -8.00
C PHE A 92 -19.22 5.34 -7.68
N CYS A 93 -19.32 4.94 -6.41
CA CYS A 93 -20.18 3.85 -5.89
C CYS A 93 -19.90 2.43 -6.42
N GLU A 94 -18.83 2.20 -7.19
CA GLU A 94 -18.43 0.86 -7.64
C GLU A 94 -17.00 0.48 -7.24
N PHE A 95 -16.08 1.46 -7.30
CA PHE A 95 -14.68 1.32 -6.91
C PHE A 95 -14.20 2.67 -6.40
N ASP A 96 -14.54 2.96 -5.14
CA ASP A 96 -14.39 4.28 -4.55
C ASP A 96 -13.08 4.43 -3.76
N CYS A 97 -12.98 5.46 -2.91
CA CYS A 97 -11.77 5.71 -2.14
C CYS A 97 -11.49 4.61 -1.09
N ASN A 98 -12.53 3.92 -0.58
CA ASN A 98 -12.35 2.80 0.34
C ASN A 98 -11.76 1.61 -0.40
N ASP A 99 -12.37 1.25 -1.54
CA ASP A 99 -11.92 0.10 -2.33
C ASP A 99 -10.49 0.29 -2.82
N MET A 100 -10.19 1.49 -3.37
CA MET A 100 -8.84 1.84 -3.80
C MET A 100 -7.84 1.81 -2.65
N ALA A 101 -8.20 2.28 -1.46
CA ALA A 101 -7.30 2.26 -0.30
C ALA A 101 -7.04 0.83 0.19
N VAL A 102 -8.07 -0.01 0.25
CA VAL A 102 -7.94 -1.43 0.64
C VAL A 102 -7.08 -2.21 -0.36
N ASP A 103 -7.31 -2.00 -1.65
CA ASP A 103 -6.54 -2.67 -2.71
C ASP A 103 -5.08 -2.19 -2.73
N PHE A 104 -4.87 -0.88 -2.60
CA PHE A 104 -3.53 -0.30 -2.52
C PHE A 104 -2.78 -0.71 -1.25
N TRP A 105 -3.47 -0.85 -0.12
CA TRP A 105 -2.88 -1.37 1.12
C TRP A 105 -2.27 -2.76 0.92
N LYS A 106 -3.01 -3.67 0.24
CA LYS A 106 -2.50 -5.02 -0.09
C LYS A 106 -1.26 -4.94 -0.97
N LEU A 107 -1.26 -4.04 -1.96
CA LEU A 107 -0.13 -3.82 -2.85
C LEU A 107 1.15 -3.34 -2.12
N LEU A 108 0.99 -2.59 -1.02
CA LEU A 108 2.10 -2.18 -0.16
C LEU A 108 2.58 -3.34 0.73
N VAL A 109 1.66 -4.11 1.29
CA VAL A 109 1.97 -5.32 2.07
C VAL A 109 2.79 -6.31 1.23
N ASP A 110 2.41 -6.54 -0.03
CA ASP A 110 3.15 -7.41 -0.97
C ASP A 110 4.59 -6.93 -1.26
N ARG A 111 4.92 -5.68 -0.89
CA ARG A 111 6.25 -5.08 -1.02
C ARG A 111 6.96 -4.90 0.32
N ASP A 112 6.48 -5.53 1.38
CA ASP A 112 6.99 -5.37 2.75
C ASP A 112 6.98 -3.89 3.22
N ILE A 113 6.00 -3.10 2.78
CA ILE A 113 5.78 -1.72 3.22
C ILE A 113 4.59 -1.68 4.17
N ILE A 114 4.86 -1.34 5.43
CA ILE A 114 3.84 -1.17 6.46
C ILE A 114 3.11 0.14 6.21
N SER A 115 1.78 0.06 6.12
CA SER A 115 0.89 1.22 5.97
C SER A 115 -0.37 1.04 6.81
N LEU A 116 -0.98 2.17 7.17
CA LEU A 116 -2.25 2.23 7.89
C LEU A 116 -3.29 2.90 7.01
N ILE A 117 -4.51 2.42 7.04
CA ILE A 117 -5.63 3.04 6.33
C ILE A 117 -6.24 4.11 7.25
N VAL A 118 -6.49 5.30 6.73
CA VAL A 118 -7.07 6.40 7.49
C VAL A 118 -8.35 6.84 6.82
N VAL A 119 -9.38 7.03 7.62
CA VAL A 119 -10.66 7.57 7.20
C VAL A 119 -10.92 8.86 7.94
N GLY A 120 -11.24 9.93 7.23
CA GLY A 120 -11.48 11.23 7.84
C GLY A 120 -12.20 12.20 6.92
N ASN A 121 -12.13 13.49 7.23
CA ASN A 121 -12.80 14.54 6.46
C ASN A 121 -11.78 15.56 5.90
N LEU A 122 -11.72 15.72 4.58
CA LEU A 122 -10.78 16.66 3.94
C LEU A 122 -11.24 18.13 3.93
N GLU A 123 -12.46 18.40 4.37
CA GLU A 123 -13.08 19.72 4.40
C GLU A 123 -13.22 20.27 5.83
N LYS A 124 -13.00 19.43 6.86
CA LYS A 124 -13.25 19.75 8.26
C LYS A 124 -12.24 19.05 9.17
N SER A 125 -11.71 19.76 10.16
CA SER A 125 -10.93 19.19 11.26
C SER A 125 -11.82 18.75 12.42
N HIS A 126 -11.34 17.81 13.24
CA HIS A 126 -12.10 17.26 14.38
C HIS A 126 -13.47 16.71 13.98
N GLU A 127 -13.51 16.02 12.84
CA GLU A 127 -14.68 15.33 12.36
C GLU A 127 -15.12 14.23 13.34
N THR A 128 -16.43 14.02 13.39
CA THR A 128 -16.97 12.79 13.97
C THR A 128 -16.85 11.67 12.95
N PHE A 129 -16.94 10.43 13.43
CA PHE A 129 -17.00 9.24 12.58
C PHE A 129 -18.09 9.34 11.50
N LEU A 130 -19.20 10.01 11.82
CA LEU A 130 -20.31 10.16 10.87
C LEU A 130 -20.03 11.17 9.75
N GLU A 131 -19.06 12.05 9.95
CA GLU A 131 -18.72 13.15 9.05
C GLU A 131 -17.55 12.83 8.13
N CYS A 132 -16.89 11.68 8.26
CA CYS A 132 -15.84 11.30 7.33
C CYS A 132 -16.37 11.30 5.88
N ASN A 133 -15.49 11.63 4.92
CA ASN A 133 -15.83 11.70 3.50
C ASN A 133 -14.70 11.25 2.56
N HIS A 134 -13.58 10.76 3.10
CA HIS A 134 -12.43 10.34 2.31
C HIS A 134 -11.62 9.27 3.05
N THR A 135 -10.96 8.42 2.27
CA THR A 135 -10.05 7.38 2.76
C THR A 135 -8.70 7.49 2.05
N TRP A 136 -7.62 7.34 2.81
CA TRP A 136 -6.24 7.40 2.34
C TRP A 136 -5.37 6.44 3.15
N LEU A 137 -4.06 6.39 2.85
CA LEU A 137 -3.10 5.63 3.65
C LEU A 137 -2.06 6.55 4.28
N THR A 138 -1.52 6.14 5.43
CA THR A 138 -0.37 6.76 6.08
C THR A 138 0.76 5.74 6.21
N VAL A 139 1.99 6.19 5.94
CA VAL A 139 3.21 5.41 6.08
C VAL A 139 4.17 6.14 7.00
N TYR A 140 4.67 5.45 8.02
CA TYR A 140 5.73 5.94 8.91
C TYR A 140 7.07 5.33 8.52
N SER A 141 8.09 6.16 8.39
CA SER A 141 9.46 5.69 8.19
C SER A 141 10.09 5.19 9.50
N GLY A 142 11.20 4.46 9.40
CA GLY A 142 11.96 4.02 10.57
C GLY A 142 12.53 5.19 11.40
N GLU A 143 12.70 6.35 10.78
CA GLU A 143 13.21 7.59 11.38
C GLU A 143 12.10 8.45 12.02
N GLY A 144 10.85 7.99 12.01
CA GLY A 144 9.71 8.70 12.60
C GLY A 144 9.13 9.82 11.72
N ALA A 145 9.52 9.91 10.46
CA ALA A 145 8.84 10.76 9.48
C ALA A 145 7.57 10.05 8.96
N ALA A 146 6.63 10.82 8.39
CA ALA A 146 5.39 10.27 7.88
C ALA A 146 5.03 10.84 6.51
N ALA A 147 4.43 9.99 5.68
CA ALA A 147 3.82 10.35 4.40
C ALA A 147 2.37 9.87 4.34
N VAL A 148 1.53 10.63 3.65
CA VAL A 148 0.17 10.25 3.29
C VAL A 148 0.09 9.94 1.80
N ILE A 149 -0.69 8.92 1.47
CA ILE A 149 -0.97 8.46 0.12
C ILE A 149 -2.47 8.64 -0.12
N ASP A 150 -2.81 9.69 -0.85
CA ASP A 150 -4.17 9.88 -1.35
C ASP A 150 -4.29 9.18 -2.70
N ILE A 151 -4.63 7.88 -2.65
CA ILE A 151 -4.63 7.02 -3.83
C ILE A 151 -5.73 7.40 -4.82
N ALA A 152 -6.88 7.90 -4.33
CA ALA A 152 -7.98 8.37 -5.17
C ALA A 152 -7.61 9.63 -6.00
N ARG A 153 -6.61 10.41 -5.56
CA ARG A 153 -6.05 11.54 -6.33
C ARG A 153 -4.67 11.26 -6.93
N GLY A 154 -4.10 10.08 -6.70
CA GLY A 154 -2.75 9.70 -7.12
C GLY A 154 -1.66 10.61 -6.54
N LYS A 155 -1.82 11.06 -5.29
CA LYS A 155 -0.90 11.99 -4.62
C LYS A 155 -0.22 11.38 -3.42
N VAL A 156 1.00 11.83 -3.16
CA VAL A 156 1.74 11.57 -1.94
C VAL A 156 2.12 12.91 -1.33
N PHE A 157 1.94 13.05 -0.02
CA PHE A 157 2.23 14.26 0.75
C PHE A 157 3.11 13.89 1.94
N ILE A 158 4.12 14.70 2.24
CA ILE A 158 4.91 14.57 3.47
C ILE A 158 4.51 15.64 4.46
N TRP A 159 4.78 15.44 5.75
CA TRP A 159 4.39 16.40 6.80
C TRP A 159 4.90 17.82 6.54
N GLU A 160 6.10 17.95 5.95
CA GLU A 160 6.70 19.24 5.58
C GLU A 160 5.84 20.03 4.57
N ASP A 161 5.02 19.36 3.77
CA ASP A 161 4.14 20.02 2.80
C ASP A 161 3.03 20.81 3.50
N VAL A 162 2.60 20.40 4.70
CA VAL A 162 1.60 21.12 5.51
C VAL A 162 2.06 22.55 5.82
N ARG A 163 3.38 22.76 6.00
CA ARG A 163 3.93 24.11 6.25
C ARG A 163 3.72 25.05 5.07
N LYS A 164 3.66 24.51 3.84
CA LYS A 164 3.46 25.28 2.60
C LYS A 164 1.99 25.32 2.20
N THR A 165 1.23 24.30 2.54
CA THR A 165 -0.18 24.14 2.20
C THR A 165 -0.93 23.65 3.44
N PRO A 166 -1.38 24.57 4.32
CA PRO A 166 -2.03 24.22 5.58
C PRO A 166 -3.27 23.34 5.42
N GLN A 167 -3.94 23.38 4.27
CA GLN A 167 -5.07 22.50 3.91
C GLN A 167 -4.68 21.03 3.72
N LEU A 168 -3.40 20.68 3.82
CA LEU A 168 -2.97 19.29 3.90
C LEU A 168 -3.03 18.75 5.34
N GLY A 169 -3.24 19.61 6.35
CA GLY A 169 -3.32 19.18 7.74
C GLY A 169 -4.42 18.16 8.01
N GLN A 170 -5.51 18.19 7.24
CA GLN A 170 -6.64 17.27 7.37
C GLN A 170 -6.27 15.80 7.17
N TYR A 171 -5.27 15.51 6.34
CA TYR A 171 -4.79 14.15 6.10
C TYR A 171 -4.02 13.55 7.30
N TRP A 172 -3.73 14.36 8.33
CA TRP A 172 -3.02 14.00 9.55
C TRP A 172 -3.99 13.88 10.75
N GLU A 173 -5.29 13.83 10.47
CA GLU A 173 -6.37 13.58 11.42
C GLU A 173 -7.23 12.42 10.88
N GLY A 174 -8.00 11.76 11.75
CA GLY A 174 -8.96 10.73 11.34
C GLY A 174 -8.90 9.44 12.16
N PHE A 175 -9.64 8.46 11.70
CA PHE A 175 -9.80 7.13 12.29
C PHE A 175 -8.88 6.14 11.57
N VAL A 176 -7.96 5.53 12.31
CA VAL A 176 -6.85 4.76 11.73
C VAL A 176 -7.10 3.27 11.87
N TYR A 177 -7.05 2.55 10.76
CA TYR A 177 -7.27 1.11 10.65
C TYR A 177 -5.98 0.42 10.23
N GLN A 178 -5.58 -0.61 10.98
CA GLN A 178 -4.48 -1.49 10.58
C GLN A 178 -4.92 -2.57 9.61
N ASN A 179 -6.20 -2.93 9.66
CA ASN A 179 -6.76 -4.06 8.93
C ASN A 179 -7.91 -3.57 8.05
N PRO A 180 -7.88 -3.82 6.72
CA PRO A 180 -8.96 -3.42 5.83
C PRO A 180 -10.32 -4.04 6.18
N LEU A 181 -10.37 -5.20 6.85
CA LEU A 181 -11.64 -5.80 7.26
C LEU A 181 -12.38 -4.93 8.28
N TYR A 182 -11.66 -4.29 9.20
CA TYR A 182 -12.26 -3.39 10.18
C TYR A 182 -12.86 -2.15 9.51
N LEU A 183 -12.13 -1.56 8.55
CA LEU A 183 -12.65 -0.48 7.72
C LEU A 183 -13.95 -0.91 7.03
N LEU A 184 -13.93 -2.06 6.35
CA LEU A 184 -15.06 -2.54 5.58
C LEU A 184 -16.27 -2.82 6.48
N ASP A 185 -16.09 -3.38 7.67
CA ASP A 185 -17.20 -3.60 8.60
C ASP A 185 -17.82 -2.28 9.11
N ASP A 186 -17.02 -1.21 9.18
CA ASP A 186 -17.45 0.09 9.67
C ASP A 186 -18.03 1.02 8.58
N PHE A 187 -17.64 0.85 7.31
CA PHE A 187 -18.00 1.75 6.20
C PHE A 187 -18.78 1.10 5.04
N ARG A 188 -18.98 -0.23 5.02
CA ARG A 188 -19.65 -0.92 3.88
C ARG A 188 -21.02 -0.37 3.50
N GLU A 189 -21.77 0.22 4.44
CA GLU A 189 -23.11 0.75 4.17
C GLU A 189 -23.14 2.26 3.90
N ARG A 190 -21.99 2.95 3.94
CA ARG A 190 -21.96 4.42 3.96
C ARG A 190 -21.61 5.05 2.63
N TRP A 191 -20.72 4.45 1.84
CA TRP A 191 -20.22 4.98 0.56
C TRP A 191 -20.33 3.95 -0.55
#